data_AF-A0A4D6NN89-F1
#
_entry.id   AF-A0A4D6NN89-F1
#
_cell.length_a   1.000
_cell.length_b   1.000
_cell.length_c   1.000
_cell.angle_alpha   90.00
_cell.angle_beta   90.00
_cell.angle_gamma   90.00
#
_symmetry.space_group_name_H-M   'P 1'
#
loop_
_entity.id
_entity.type
_entity.pdbx_description
1 polymer ?
#
loop_
_entity_poly.entity_id
_entity_poly.type
_entity_poly.pdbx_seq_one_letter_code
_entity_poly.pdbx_strand_id
1 'polypeptide(L)'
;MKVAPIVVFLFKDGEGFAAAMLQALHPNPSSSFTRREDTFDHSLEPYGIKHHKASGSVSHFVDEHGAYTVSIVVMEHYEPPVLVCALNEVLNKITADKSSLPTLLVPFLVESSKVKGQIKYLGSDESKPLIFGIRIGQNTDIMRTLLNKTQELPSSLWIQHENFASFLHFVRVMQLPTFLLIGQTSQYLDNKSTKHHEIIRAIGEILASATGLQFSEERVVWNPKKKSGESKEPWRALYG
;
A
#
# COMPACT_ATOMS: atom_id res chain seq x y z
N MET A 1 8.85 -0.96 16.68
CA MET A 1 9.62 -1.43 15.51
C MET A 1 10.35 -0.21 14.98
N LYS A 2 11.65 -0.31 14.68
CA LYS A 2 12.38 0.84 14.13
C LYS A 2 12.11 0.90 12.63
N VAL A 3 11.74 2.06 12.10
CA VAL A 3 11.48 2.28 10.67
C VAL A 3 12.19 3.55 10.21
N ALA A 4 12.34 3.69 8.90
CA ALA A 4 12.84 4.93 8.30
C ALA A 4 11.81 6.08 8.37
N PRO A 5 12.22 7.34 8.16
CA PRO A 5 11.30 8.48 8.05
C PRO A 5 10.28 8.35 6.90
N ILE A 6 10.58 7.55 5.88
CA ILE A 6 9.66 7.24 4.77
C ILE A 6 9.33 5.75 4.83
N VAL A 7 8.04 5.43 4.94
CA VAL A 7 7.56 4.05 5.02
C VAL A 7 6.62 3.77 3.87
N VAL A 8 6.96 2.83 2.99
CA VAL A 8 6.00 2.25 2.04
C VAL A 8 5.26 1.12 2.76
N PHE A 9 3.96 1.27 2.98
CA PHE A 9 3.15 0.28 3.68
C PHE A 9 2.35 -0.56 2.68
N LEU A 10 2.55 -1.88 2.72
CA LEU A 10 1.92 -2.84 1.81
C LEU A 10 1.10 -3.86 2.60
N PHE A 11 -0.06 -4.22 2.07
CA PHE A 11 -0.84 -5.36 2.54
C PHE A 11 -0.48 -6.56 1.70
N LYS A 12 -0.03 -7.64 2.33
CA LYS A 12 0.15 -8.91 1.62
C LYS A 12 -1.19 -9.35 1.07
N ASP A 13 -1.23 -9.60 -0.22
CA ASP A 13 -2.43 -9.96 -0.95
C ASP A 13 -2.24 -11.26 -1.72
N GLY A 14 -3.34 -11.96 -1.99
CA GLY A 14 -3.31 -13.22 -2.73
C GLY A 14 -3.08 -13.04 -4.25
N GLU A 15 -3.13 -11.81 -4.75
CA GLU A 15 -2.96 -11.48 -6.17
C GLU A 15 -1.49 -11.21 -6.52
N GLY A 16 -0.65 -10.92 -5.51
CA GLY A 16 0.79 -10.76 -5.62
C GLY A 16 1.26 -9.30 -5.70
N PHE A 17 0.44 -8.31 -5.33
CA PHE A 17 0.74 -6.89 -5.56
C PHE A 17 1.86 -6.41 -4.64
N ALA A 18 1.74 -6.71 -3.35
CA ALA A 18 2.78 -6.42 -2.38
C ALA A 18 4.10 -7.12 -2.75
N ALA A 19 4.04 -8.37 -3.21
CA ALA A 19 5.21 -9.13 -3.62
C ALA A 19 5.88 -8.51 -4.86
N ALA A 20 5.09 -8.14 -5.87
CA ALA A 20 5.57 -7.45 -7.07
C ALA A 20 6.26 -6.14 -6.73
N MET A 21 5.64 -5.29 -5.89
CA MET A 21 6.24 -4.03 -5.44
C MET A 21 7.55 -4.27 -4.68
N LEU A 22 7.56 -5.23 -3.76
CA LEU A 22 8.72 -5.56 -2.92
C LEU A 22 9.93 -6.05 -3.73
N GLN A 23 9.69 -6.79 -4.81
CA GLN A 23 10.74 -7.31 -5.69
C GLN A 23 11.22 -6.26 -6.70
N ALA A 24 10.29 -5.44 -7.22
CA ALA A 24 10.59 -4.45 -8.23
C ALA A 24 11.26 -3.19 -7.68
N LEU A 25 10.99 -2.82 -6.42
CA LEU A 25 11.67 -1.71 -5.74
C LEU A 25 13.01 -2.18 -5.15
N HIS A 26 14.10 -1.58 -5.63
CA HIS A 26 15.44 -1.92 -5.20
C HIS A 26 16.36 -0.69 -5.11
N PRO A 27 17.53 -0.81 -4.45
CA PRO A 27 18.49 0.28 -4.43
C PRO A 27 18.92 0.65 -5.85
N ASN A 28 19.14 1.93 -6.10
CA ASN A 28 19.76 2.36 -7.35
C ASN A 28 21.20 1.79 -7.40
N PRO A 29 21.63 1.12 -8.48
CA PRO A 29 22.98 0.56 -8.61
C PRO A 29 24.10 1.59 -8.44
N SER A 30 23.82 2.87 -8.68
CA SER A 30 24.75 3.98 -8.48
C SER A 30 24.76 4.56 -7.06
N SER A 31 23.85 4.12 -6.19
CA SER A 31 23.76 4.55 -4.79
C SER A 31 24.53 3.59 -3.87
N SER A 32 24.99 4.10 -2.72
CA SER A 32 25.56 3.28 -1.64
C SER A 32 24.49 2.58 -0.79
N PHE A 33 23.22 2.59 -1.21
CA PHE A 33 22.14 2.00 -0.44
C PHE A 33 22.22 0.48 -0.40
N THR A 34 22.14 -0.07 0.80
CA THR A 34 22.05 -1.51 1.05
C THR A 34 20.64 -1.87 1.53
N ARG A 35 20.23 -3.11 1.26
CA ARG A 35 18.93 -3.63 1.68
C ARG A 35 19.13 -4.58 2.87
N ARG A 36 18.44 -4.32 3.98
CA ARG A 36 18.38 -5.19 5.18
C ARG A 36 16.96 -5.67 5.37
N GLU A 37 16.79 -6.97 5.57
CA GLU A 37 15.50 -7.59 5.84
C GLU A 37 15.35 -7.87 7.33
N ASP A 38 14.17 -7.55 7.86
CA ASP A 38 13.74 -7.85 9.22
C ASP A 38 12.32 -8.43 9.17
N THR A 39 11.92 -9.15 10.22
CA THR A 39 10.54 -9.61 10.41
C THR A 39 10.01 -9.11 11.75
N PHE A 40 8.69 -9.02 11.86
CA PHE A 40 8.05 -8.67 13.11
C PHE A 40 6.90 -9.61 13.43
N ASP A 41 6.70 -9.81 14.73
CA ASP A 41 5.58 -10.53 15.32
C ASP A 41 5.16 -9.77 16.58
N HIS A 42 3.93 -9.26 16.58
CA HIS A 42 3.37 -8.50 17.70
C HIS A 42 2.15 -9.21 18.28
N SER A 43 2.09 -9.34 19.60
CA SER A 43 0.99 -10.02 20.28
C SER A 43 -0.32 -9.25 20.09
N LEU A 44 -1.40 -9.98 19.80
CA LEU A 44 -2.77 -9.44 19.78
C LEU A 44 -3.56 -9.77 21.05
N GLU A 45 -2.89 -10.31 22.07
CA GLU A 45 -3.51 -10.60 23.36
C GLU A 45 -4.13 -9.38 24.06
N PRO A 46 -3.60 -8.14 23.92
CA PRO A 46 -4.27 -6.95 24.46
C PRO A 46 -5.69 -6.72 23.92
N TYR A 47 -6.00 -7.30 22.74
CA TYR A 47 -7.32 -7.27 22.11
C TYR A 47 -8.12 -8.56 22.38
N GLY A 48 -7.64 -9.45 23.25
CA GLY A 48 -8.25 -10.74 23.55
C GLY A 48 -7.95 -11.86 22.54
N ILE A 49 -7.06 -11.63 21.57
CA ILE A 49 -6.76 -12.59 20.49
C ILE A 49 -5.46 -13.34 20.82
N LYS A 50 -5.58 -14.58 21.31
CA LYS A 50 -4.42 -15.38 21.78
C LYS A 50 -3.73 -16.21 20.70
N HIS A 51 -4.45 -16.54 19.62
CA HIS A 51 -3.97 -17.47 18.59
C HIS A 51 -3.43 -16.78 17.32
N HIS A 52 -3.52 -15.46 17.26
CA HIS A 52 -2.99 -14.67 16.15
C HIS A 52 -2.01 -13.63 16.67
N LYS A 53 -1.03 -13.30 15.83
CA LYS A 53 -0.11 -12.18 16.01
C LYS A 53 -0.28 -11.24 14.83
N ALA A 54 0.06 -9.96 15.01
CA ALA A 54 0.28 -9.04 13.91
C ALA A 54 1.70 -9.24 13.40
N SER A 55 1.82 -9.78 12.21
CA SER A 55 3.06 -10.32 11.66
C SER A 55 3.35 -9.75 10.29
N GLY A 56 4.61 -9.77 9.90
CA GLY A 56 5.03 -9.31 8.60
C GLY A 56 6.54 -9.16 8.47
N SER A 57 6.95 -8.48 7.40
CA SER A 57 8.35 -8.20 7.11
C SER A 57 8.60 -6.70 6.93
N VAL A 58 9.84 -6.30 7.13
CA VAL A 58 10.34 -4.96 6.85
C VAL A 58 11.61 -5.05 6.05
N SER A 59 11.63 -4.39 4.89
CA SER A 59 12.85 -4.20 4.11
C SER A 59 13.35 -2.77 4.32
N HIS A 60 14.48 -2.62 4.98
CA HIS A 60 15.17 -1.35 5.20
C HIS A 60 16.13 -1.06 4.07
N PHE A 61 16.06 0.15 3.53
CA PHE A 61 17.09 0.73 2.67
C PHE A 61 17.96 1.63 3.55
N VAL A 62 19.24 1.28 3.61
CA VAL A 62 20.20 1.81 4.57
C VAL A 62 21.30 2.54 3.81
N ASP A 63 21.60 3.77 4.21
CA ASP A 63 22.70 4.54 3.62
C ASP A 63 24.09 4.05 4.09
N GLU A 64 25.14 4.67 3.54
CA GLU A 64 26.53 4.36 3.89
C GLU A 64 26.90 4.61 5.36
N HIS A 65 26.10 5.40 6.07
CA HIS A 65 26.28 5.70 7.49
C HIS A 65 25.48 4.75 8.40
N GLY A 66 24.73 3.81 7.82
CA GLY A 66 23.90 2.87 8.58
C GLY A 66 22.54 3.45 8.97
N ALA A 67 22.14 4.62 8.45
CA ALA A 67 20.85 5.23 8.74
C ALA A 67 19.75 4.69 7.80
N TYR A 68 18.57 4.47 8.36
CA TYR A 68 17.41 3.99 7.59
C TYR A 68 16.80 5.16 6.82
N THR A 69 16.81 5.09 5.49
CA THR A 69 16.29 6.15 4.61
C THR A 69 14.86 5.86 4.16
N VAL A 70 14.59 4.61 3.80
CA VAL A 70 13.27 4.11 3.40
C VAL A 70 13.03 2.74 4.01
N SER A 71 11.81 2.48 4.45
CA SER A 71 11.36 1.17 4.91
C SER A 71 10.16 0.71 4.10
N ILE A 72 10.17 -0.51 3.57
CA ILE A 72 8.96 -1.16 3.04
C ILE A 72 8.45 -2.09 4.12
N VAL A 73 7.27 -1.82 4.66
CA VAL A 73 6.60 -2.68 5.65
C VAL A 73 5.53 -3.48 4.92
N VAL A 74 5.61 -4.80 4.99
CA VAL A 74 4.60 -5.71 4.44
C VAL A 74 3.91 -6.42 5.59
N MET A 75 2.64 -6.09 5.82
CA MET A 75 1.82 -6.77 6.81
C MET A 75 1.20 -8.03 6.21
N GLU A 76 1.19 -9.13 6.96
CA GLU A 76 0.48 -10.36 6.58
C GLU A 76 -1.01 -10.10 6.32
N HIS A 77 -1.64 -11.03 5.61
CA HIS A 77 -3.06 -10.93 5.30
C HIS A 77 -3.92 -11.32 6.51
N TYR A 78 -4.86 -10.46 6.88
CA TYR A 78 -5.85 -10.70 7.94
C TYR A 78 -7.23 -10.29 7.45
N GLU A 79 -8.24 -11.06 7.85
CA GLU A 79 -9.64 -10.72 7.67
C GLU A 79 -10.20 -10.01 8.92
N PRO A 80 -11.24 -9.17 8.79
CA PRO A 80 -11.94 -8.64 9.95
C PRO A 80 -12.52 -9.74 10.84
N PRO A 81 -12.56 -9.54 12.18
CA PRO A 81 -12.15 -8.35 12.92
C PRO A 81 -10.64 -8.29 13.25
N VAL A 82 -9.88 -9.36 13.00
CA VAL A 82 -8.45 -9.46 13.36
C VAL A 82 -7.61 -8.40 12.64
N LEU A 83 -7.96 -8.08 11.39
CA LEU A 83 -7.33 -7.02 10.59
C LEU A 83 -7.20 -5.69 11.35
N VAL A 84 -8.27 -5.25 12.00
CA VAL A 84 -8.32 -3.95 12.70
C VAL A 84 -7.35 -3.95 13.89
N CYS A 85 -7.29 -5.06 14.62
CA CYS A 85 -6.38 -5.22 15.75
C CYS A 85 -4.91 -5.29 15.30
N ALA A 86 -4.64 -6.08 14.25
CA ALA A 86 -3.31 -6.21 13.66
C ALA A 86 -2.80 -4.87 13.13
N LEU A 87 -3.65 -4.15 12.41
CA LEU A 87 -3.28 -2.86 11.85
C LEU A 87 -3.00 -1.82 12.94
N ASN A 88 -3.84 -1.73 13.97
CA ASN A 88 -3.60 -0.83 15.10
C ASN A 88 -2.26 -1.13 15.76
N GLU A 89 -1.96 -2.41 16.02
CA GLU A 89 -0.70 -2.81 16.63
C GLU A 89 0.50 -2.42 15.76
N VAL A 90 0.45 -2.72 14.45
CA VAL A 90 1.56 -2.40 13.53
C VAL A 90 1.77 -0.89 13.41
N LEU A 91 0.70 -0.10 13.24
CA LEU A 91 0.81 1.36 13.15
C LEU A 91 1.35 1.98 14.44
N ASN A 92 0.94 1.48 15.61
CA ASN A 92 1.51 1.91 16.90
C ASN A 92 2.99 1.55 17.00
N LYS A 93 3.43 0.41 16.45
CA LYS A 93 4.84 0.00 16.46
C LYS A 93 5.70 0.78 15.48
N ILE A 94 5.14 1.21 14.35
CA ILE A 94 5.76 2.13 13.37
C ILE A 94 5.96 3.51 13.99
N THR A 95 5.01 3.98 14.80
CA THR A 95 4.97 5.35 15.35
C THR A 95 5.46 5.44 16.79
N ALA A 96 6.03 4.35 17.32
CA ALA A 96 6.50 4.27 18.70
C ALA A 96 7.65 5.25 18.99
N ASP A 97 8.50 5.54 17.99
CA ASP A 97 9.52 6.56 18.10
C ASP A 97 8.89 7.95 17.89
N LYS A 98 8.74 8.70 18.98
CA LYS A 98 8.04 9.99 18.99
C LYS A 98 8.90 11.15 18.49
N SER A 99 10.18 10.92 18.19
CA SER A 99 11.09 12.00 17.76
C SER A 99 10.68 12.59 16.40
N SER A 100 10.15 11.76 15.49
CA SER A 100 9.54 12.21 14.24
C SER A 100 8.58 11.14 13.70
N LEU A 101 7.35 11.54 13.34
CA LEU A 101 6.41 10.63 12.70
C LEU A 101 6.84 10.31 11.26
N PRO A 102 6.86 9.03 10.84
CA PRO A 102 7.18 8.69 9.46
C PRO A 102 6.06 9.11 8.49
N THR A 103 6.45 9.42 7.26
CA THR A 103 5.48 9.58 6.15
C THR A 103 5.15 8.21 5.58
N LEU A 104 3.87 7.85 5.59
CA LEU A 104 3.38 6.59 5.02
C LEU A 104 3.02 6.77 3.55
N LEU A 105 3.59 5.95 2.67
CA LEU A 105 3.24 5.83 1.26
C LEU A 105 2.52 4.50 1.06
N VAL A 106 1.25 4.51 0.64
CA VAL A 106 0.40 3.33 0.74
C VAL A 106 -0.26 3.07 -0.61
N PRO A 107 0.33 2.21 -1.44
CA PRO A 107 -0.25 1.86 -2.72
C PRO A 107 -1.39 0.84 -2.55
N PHE A 108 -2.47 1.06 -3.27
CA PHE A 108 -3.62 0.18 -3.38
C PHE A 108 -3.93 -0.07 -4.85
N LEU A 109 -4.11 -1.34 -5.18
CA LEU A 109 -4.70 -1.76 -6.44
C LEU A 109 -6.17 -2.07 -6.19
N VAL A 110 -7.08 -1.38 -6.88
CA VAL A 110 -8.52 -1.53 -6.68
C VAL A 110 -9.18 -1.94 -7.98
N GLU A 111 -9.94 -3.04 -7.93
CA GLU A 111 -10.79 -3.47 -9.04
C GLU A 111 -11.91 -2.47 -9.33
N SER A 112 -12.22 -2.23 -10.60
CA SER A 112 -13.32 -1.35 -10.98
C SER A 112 -14.67 -1.72 -10.36
N SER A 113 -14.95 -3.00 -10.08
CA SER A 113 -16.20 -3.40 -9.38
C SER A 113 -16.30 -2.84 -7.96
N LYS A 114 -15.16 -2.63 -7.30
CA LYS A 114 -15.07 -2.12 -5.92
C LYS A 114 -15.06 -0.59 -5.87
N VAL A 115 -15.12 0.08 -7.01
CA VAL A 115 -15.15 1.53 -7.11
C VAL A 115 -16.53 1.98 -7.58
N LYS A 116 -17.28 2.66 -6.69
CA LYS A 116 -18.58 3.25 -7.02
C LYS A 116 -18.43 4.76 -7.22
N GLY A 117 -19.18 5.31 -8.18
CA GLY A 117 -19.16 6.74 -8.53
C GLY A 117 -19.02 6.93 -10.03
N GLN A 118 -19.38 8.12 -10.54
CA GLN A 118 -19.17 8.45 -11.95
C GLN A 118 -17.68 8.64 -12.22
N ILE A 119 -16.98 7.57 -12.57
CA ILE A 119 -15.80 7.65 -13.44
C ILE A 119 -16.30 7.61 -14.88
N LYS A 120 -17.36 8.36 -15.17
CA LYS A 120 -17.83 8.53 -16.54
C LYS A 120 -16.86 9.53 -17.16
N TYR A 121 -15.85 9.00 -17.83
CA TYR A 121 -15.01 9.75 -18.76
C TYR A 121 -14.33 10.97 -18.13
N LEU A 122 -13.39 10.75 -17.20
CA LEU A 122 -12.24 11.65 -17.19
C LEU A 122 -11.61 11.48 -18.57
N GLY A 123 -11.66 12.53 -19.39
CA GLY A 123 -11.22 12.53 -20.78
C GLY A 123 -9.71 12.35 -20.92
N SER A 124 -9.20 11.19 -20.52
CA SER A 124 -7.82 10.80 -20.67
C SER A 124 -7.72 9.87 -21.87
N ASP A 125 -6.99 10.31 -22.89
CA ASP A 125 -6.05 9.50 -23.64
C ASP A 125 -5.98 8.05 -23.09
N GLU A 126 -6.63 7.10 -23.77
CA GLU A 126 -6.82 5.70 -23.31
C GLU A 126 -5.50 4.96 -23.05
N SER A 127 -4.37 5.61 -23.35
CA SER A 127 -3.01 5.11 -23.23
C SER A 127 -2.40 5.18 -21.82
N LYS A 128 -2.95 5.96 -20.88
CA LYS A 128 -2.32 6.17 -19.56
C LYS A 128 -3.06 5.51 -18.39
N PRO A 129 -2.35 4.85 -17.46
CA PRO A 129 -2.96 4.26 -16.27
C PRO A 129 -3.52 5.35 -15.34
N LEU A 130 -4.74 5.14 -14.84
CA LEU A 130 -5.38 6.04 -13.89
C LEU A 130 -4.85 5.78 -12.47
N ILE A 131 -3.97 6.66 -12.02
CA ILE A 131 -3.43 6.67 -10.65
C ILE A 131 -3.94 7.89 -9.90
N PHE A 132 -4.70 7.65 -8.84
CA PHE A 132 -5.21 8.70 -7.97
C PHE A 132 -4.37 8.84 -6.70
N GLY A 133 -4.25 10.06 -6.20
CA GLY A 133 -3.53 10.39 -4.98
C GLY A 133 -4.47 10.95 -3.91
N ILE A 134 -4.36 10.46 -2.67
CA ILE A 134 -5.02 11.06 -1.51
C ILE A 134 -3.98 11.40 -0.46
N ARG A 135 -4.04 12.63 0.06
CA ARG A 135 -3.21 13.09 1.18
C ARG A 135 -4.01 13.11 2.47
N ILE A 136 -3.41 12.65 3.55
CA ILE A 136 -4.00 12.62 4.90
C ILE A 136 -2.95 13.07 5.91
N GLY A 137 -3.38 13.84 6.91
CA GLY A 137 -2.50 14.33 7.97
C GLY A 137 -1.63 15.50 7.52
N GLN A 138 -0.48 15.67 8.18
CA GLN A 138 0.45 16.76 7.89
C GLN A 138 1.10 16.60 6.52
N ASN A 139 1.27 17.72 5.81
CA ASN A 139 1.82 17.72 4.46
C ASN A 139 3.35 17.70 4.51
N THR A 140 3.97 16.73 3.84
CA THR A 140 5.43 16.65 3.68
C THR A 140 5.84 16.96 2.24
N ASP A 141 7.11 17.30 2.02
CA ASP A 141 7.61 17.66 0.68
C ASP A 141 7.46 16.50 -0.33
N ILE A 142 7.58 15.27 0.15
CA ILE A 142 7.35 14.05 -0.63
C ILE A 142 5.88 13.98 -1.07
N MET A 143 4.93 14.26 -0.17
CA MET A 143 3.50 14.23 -0.49
C MET A 143 3.12 15.28 -1.54
N ARG A 144 3.76 16.46 -1.52
CA ARG A 144 3.57 17.49 -2.55
C ARG A 144 4.09 17.01 -3.92
N THR A 145 5.26 16.37 -3.91
CA THR A 145 5.88 15.80 -5.13
C THR A 145 5.02 14.69 -5.72
N LEU A 146 4.47 13.82 -4.88
CA LEU A 146 3.59 12.73 -5.29
C LEU A 146 2.27 13.25 -5.86
N LEU A 147 1.68 14.28 -5.25
CA LEU A 147 0.42 14.84 -5.73
C LEU A 147 0.53 15.31 -7.20
N ASN A 148 1.65 15.93 -7.57
CA ASN A 148 1.90 16.41 -8.94
C ASN A 148 2.01 15.27 -9.97
N LYS A 149 2.18 14.02 -9.54
CA LYS A 149 2.30 12.83 -10.39
C LYS A 149 1.01 11.99 -10.41
N THR A 150 -0.01 12.42 -9.69
CA THR A 150 -1.28 11.68 -9.51
C THR A 150 -2.47 12.57 -9.86
N GLN A 151 -3.61 11.94 -10.14
CA GLN A 151 -4.87 12.65 -10.28
C GLN A 151 -5.53 12.83 -8.90
N GLU A 152 -6.20 13.95 -8.68
CA GLU A 152 -7.03 14.11 -7.49
C GLU A 152 -8.19 13.11 -7.53
N LEU A 153 -8.47 12.51 -6.37
CA LEU A 153 -9.60 11.60 -6.26
C LEU A 153 -10.91 12.38 -6.38
N PRO A 154 -11.84 12.03 -7.28
CA PRO A 154 -13.15 12.66 -7.34
C PRO A 154 -13.86 12.53 -5.99
N SER A 155 -14.50 13.59 -5.52
CA SER A 155 -15.23 13.61 -4.25
C SER A 155 -16.39 12.61 -4.19
N SER A 156 -16.90 12.20 -5.36
CA SER A 156 -17.93 11.17 -5.52
C SER A 156 -17.39 9.73 -5.55
N LEU A 157 -16.07 9.54 -5.51
CA LEU A 157 -15.47 8.21 -5.62
C LEU A 157 -15.52 7.47 -4.28
N TRP A 158 -16.13 6.30 -4.28
CA TRP A 158 -16.23 5.45 -3.10
C TRP A 158 -15.56 4.11 -3.35
N ILE A 159 -14.54 3.81 -2.54
CA ILE A 159 -13.76 2.56 -2.62
C ILE A 159 -14.28 1.60 -1.57
N GLN A 160 -14.92 0.53 -2.03
CA GLN A 160 -15.43 -0.56 -1.21
C GLN A 160 -14.34 -1.64 -1.07
N HIS A 161 -13.34 -1.36 -0.25
CA HIS A 161 -12.27 -2.30 0.06
C HIS A 161 -11.96 -2.26 1.56
N GLU A 162 -12.09 -3.39 2.25
CA GLU A 162 -12.03 -3.45 3.71
C GLU A 162 -10.67 -3.03 4.28
N ASN A 163 -9.56 -3.52 3.70
CA ASN A 163 -8.20 -3.08 4.11
C ASN A 163 -8.03 -1.57 3.96
N PHE A 164 -8.48 -1.01 2.83
CA PHE A 164 -8.41 0.42 2.57
C PHE A 164 -9.24 1.21 3.58
N ALA A 165 -10.49 0.82 3.81
CA ALA A 165 -11.39 1.52 4.75
C ALA A 165 -10.85 1.46 6.19
N SER A 166 -10.40 0.28 6.63
CA SER A 166 -9.81 0.08 7.95
C SER A 166 -8.55 0.91 8.12
N PHE A 167 -7.66 0.89 7.12
CA PHE A 167 -6.44 1.69 7.10
C PHE A 167 -6.71 3.19 7.17
N LEU A 168 -7.61 3.65 6.29
CA LEU A 168 -8.03 5.04 6.21
C LEU A 168 -8.56 5.56 7.55
N HIS A 169 -9.32 4.73 8.28
CA HIS A 169 -9.81 5.08 9.60
C HIS A 169 -8.66 5.33 10.59
N PHE A 170 -7.71 4.40 10.71
CA PHE A 170 -6.61 4.52 11.67
C PHE A 170 -5.68 5.69 11.36
N VAL A 171 -5.25 5.87 10.11
CA VAL A 171 -4.31 6.97 9.79
C VAL A 171 -4.94 8.34 10.02
N ARG A 172 -6.26 8.46 9.92
CA ARG A 172 -6.99 9.69 10.27
C ARG A 172 -7.05 9.90 11.79
N VAL A 173 -7.42 8.86 12.54
CA VAL A 173 -7.51 8.93 14.01
C VAL A 173 -6.13 9.22 14.63
N MET A 174 -5.09 8.58 14.12
CA MET A 174 -3.71 8.75 14.55
C MET A 174 -3.02 9.98 13.96
N GLN A 175 -3.68 10.71 13.05
CA GLN A 175 -3.14 11.90 12.35
C GLN A 175 -1.80 11.66 11.65
N LEU A 176 -1.59 10.47 11.08
CA LEU A 176 -0.32 10.10 10.46
C LEU A 176 -0.16 10.77 9.09
N PRO A 177 0.99 11.38 8.78
CA PRO A 177 1.31 11.88 7.44
C PRO A 177 1.26 10.70 6.45
N THR A 178 0.24 10.66 5.60
CA THR A 178 -0.05 9.49 4.76
C THR A 178 -0.45 9.91 3.35
N PHE A 179 0.18 9.32 2.35
CA PHE A 179 -0.17 9.43 0.94
C PHE A 179 -0.68 8.08 0.42
N LEU A 180 -1.94 8.02 0.01
CA LEU A 180 -2.55 6.85 -0.61
C LEU A 180 -2.40 6.96 -2.13
N LEU A 181 -1.82 5.93 -2.76
CA LEU A 181 -1.69 5.78 -4.21
C LEU A 181 -2.68 4.74 -4.70
N ILE A 182 -3.70 5.13 -5.45
CA ILE A 182 -4.78 4.23 -5.84
C ILE A 182 -4.72 4.01 -7.35
N GLY A 183 -4.31 2.82 -7.75
CA GLY A 183 -4.41 2.36 -9.13
C GLY A 183 -5.73 1.64 -9.35
N GLN A 184 -6.48 2.05 -10.37
CA GLN A 184 -7.76 1.42 -10.70
C GLN A 184 -7.62 0.45 -11.88
N THR A 185 -7.98 -0.81 -11.68
CA THR A 185 -7.96 -1.82 -12.75
C THR A 185 -9.32 -1.93 -13.45
N SER A 186 -9.32 -1.99 -14.78
CA SER A 186 -10.56 -2.08 -15.58
C SER A 186 -11.00 -3.53 -15.80
N GLN A 187 -12.28 -3.84 -15.58
CA GLN A 187 -12.83 -5.18 -15.82
C GLN A 187 -13.19 -5.51 -17.28
N TYR A 188 -13.28 -4.51 -18.16
CA TYR A 188 -14.00 -4.61 -19.45
C TYR A 188 -13.14 -4.78 -20.71
N LEU A 189 -11.87 -5.17 -20.61
CA LEU A 189 -11.02 -5.29 -21.80
C LEU A 189 -10.33 -6.66 -21.90
N ASP A 190 -10.21 -7.15 -23.14
CA ASP A 190 -9.62 -8.44 -23.54
C ASP A 190 -8.15 -8.62 -23.10
N ASN A 191 -7.50 -7.58 -22.57
CA ASN A 191 -6.08 -7.59 -22.20
C ASN A 191 -5.86 -7.22 -20.72
N LYS A 192 -6.56 -7.91 -19.81
CA LYS A 192 -6.51 -7.65 -18.35
C LYS A 192 -5.08 -7.67 -17.80
N SER A 193 -4.25 -8.64 -18.18
CA SER A 193 -2.89 -8.75 -17.65
C SER A 193 -2.02 -7.54 -17.98
N THR A 194 -2.05 -7.06 -19.22
CA THR A 194 -1.22 -5.92 -19.68
C THR A 194 -1.55 -4.63 -18.94
N LYS A 195 -2.84 -4.30 -18.78
CA LYS A 195 -3.25 -3.08 -18.05
C LYS A 195 -2.94 -3.14 -16.55
N HIS A 196 -2.98 -4.32 -15.93
CA HIS A 196 -2.55 -4.46 -14.52
C HIS A 196 -1.05 -4.20 -14.38
N HIS A 197 -0.23 -4.74 -15.28
CA HIS A 197 1.21 -4.46 -15.28
C HIS A 197 1.51 -2.98 -15.50
N GLU A 198 0.78 -2.28 -16.38
CA GLU A 198 0.94 -0.83 -16.57
C GLU A 198 0.64 -0.02 -15.30
N ILE A 199 -0.40 -0.40 -14.55
CA ILE A 199 -0.74 0.25 -13.28
C ILE A 199 0.32 -0.03 -12.21
N ILE A 200 0.76 -1.29 -12.09
CA ILE A 200 1.84 -1.70 -11.19
C ILE A 200 3.11 -0.91 -11.51
N ARG A 201 3.48 -0.81 -12.79
CA ARG A 201 4.62 -0.03 -13.26
C ARG A 201 4.48 1.44 -12.91
N ALA A 202 3.33 2.06 -13.19
CA ALA A 202 3.11 3.47 -12.88
C ALA A 202 3.19 3.75 -11.36
N ILE A 203 2.59 2.90 -10.53
CA ILE A 203 2.71 3.02 -9.06
C ILE A 203 4.17 2.86 -8.63
N GLY A 204 4.86 1.85 -9.16
CA GLY A 204 6.26 1.57 -8.86
C GLY A 204 7.19 2.71 -9.22
N GLU A 205 7.05 3.28 -10.42
CA GLU A 205 7.80 4.45 -10.89
C GLU A 205 7.54 5.69 -10.00
N ILE A 206 6.28 5.93 -9.64
CA ILE A 206 5.91 7.02 -8.73
C ILE A 206 6.57 6.84 -7.36
N LEU A 207 6.49 5.64 -6.77
CA LEU A 207 7.12 5.32 -5.49
C LEU A 207 8.64 5.44 -5.55
N ALA A 208 9.29 4.87 -6.56
CA ALA A 208 10.73 4.95 -6.77
C ALA A 208 11.20 6.41 -6.80
N SER A 209 10.49 7.25 -7.56
CA SER A 209 10.82 8.67 -7.68
C SER A 209 10.67 9.48 -6.38
N ALA A 210 9.82 9.02 -5.45
CA ALA A 210 9.57 9.68 -4.17
C ALA A 210 10.48 9.17 -3.04
N THR A 211 11.08 8.00 -3.23
CA THR A 211 11.88 7.28 -2.22
C THR A 211 13.37 7.28 -2.54
N GLY A 212 13.77 7.69 -3.75
CA GLY A 212 15.15 7.56 -4.23
C GLY A 212 15.54 6.11 -4.59
N LEU A 213 14.58 5.19 -4.57
CA LEU A 213 14.76 3.82 -5.05
C LEU A 213 14.64 3.77 -6.58
N GLN A 214 14.95 2.61 -7.14
CA GLN A 214 14.69 2.31 -8.54
C GLN A 214 13.59 1.25 -8.65
N PHE A 215 12.75 1.39 -9.68
CA PHE A 215 11.78 0.38 -10.08
C PHE A 215 12.31 -0.41 -11.28
N SER A 216 12.24 -1.74 -11.20
CA SER A 216 12.61 -2.65 -12.28
C SER A 216 11.43 -3.51 -12.69
N GLU A 217 10.91 -3.27 -13.90
CA GLU A 217 9.81 -4.04 -14.48
C GLU A 217 10.15 -5.52 -14.65
N GLU A 218 11.41 -5.84 -15.00
CA GLU A 218 11.88 -7.22 -15.18
C GLU A 218 11.78 -8.09 -13.90
N ARG A 219 11.68 -7.45 -12.73
CA ARG A 219 11.58 -8.12 -11.42
C ARG A 219 10.13 -8.28 -10.95
N VAL A 220 9.16 -7.77 -11.71
CA VAL A 220 7.74 -7.88 -11.38
C VAL A 220 7.28 -9.30 -11.67
N VAL A 221 7.14 -10.12 -10.62
CA VAL A 221 6.45 -11.42 -10.72
C VAL A 221 4.99 -11.22 -10.37
N TRP A 222 4.15 -10.95 -11.38
CA TRP A 222 2.71 -10.79 -11.21
C TRP A 222 1.95 -11.99 -11.78
N ASN A 223 1.50 -12.87 -10.88
CA ASN A 223 0.71 -14.06 -11.20
C ASN A 223 -0.63 -14.04 -10.45
N PRO A 224 -1.62 -13.27 -10.92
CA PRO A 224 -2.89 -13.15 -10.22
C PRO A 224 -3.59 -14.51 -10.23
N LYS A 225 -3.81 -15.09 -9.05
CA LYS A 225 -4.65 -16.29 -8.93
C LYS A 225 -6.08 -15.91 -9.32
N LYS A 226 -6.67 -16.63 -10.29
CA LYS A 226 -8.10 -16.53 -10.56
C LYS A 226 -8.85 -16.91 -9.28
N LYS A 227 -9.46 -15.93 -8.59
CA LYS A 227 -10.40 -16.26 -7.51
C LYS A 227 -11.63 -16.90 -8.13
N SER A 228 -11.82 -18.20 -7.87
CA SER A 228 -13.09 -18.88 -8.05
C SER A 228 -13.98 -18.56 -6.84
N GLY A 229 -15.18 -18.05 -7.09
CA GLY A 229 -16.26 -18.02 -6.11
C GLY A 229 -16.51 -16.67 -5.46
N GLU A 230 -17.78 -16.30 -5.44
CA GLU A 230 -18.37 -15.13 -4.79
C GLU A 230 -17.74 -14.82 -3.43
N SER A 231 -17.33 -13.57 -3.24
CA SER A 231 -17.03 -13.06 -1.90
C SER A 231 -18.33 -13.10 -1.09
N LYS A 232 -18.50 -14.11 -0.23
CA LYS A 232 -19.50 -14.03 0.82
C LYS A 232 -19.04 -12.93 1.77
N GLU A 233 -19.72 -11.79 1.71
CA GLU A 233 -19.45 -10.66 2.59
C GLU A 233 -19.57 -11.15 4.05
N PRO A 234 -18.55 -10.97 4.90
CA PRO A 234 -18.53 -11.53 6.25
C PRO A 234 -19.72 -11.10 7.11
N TRP A 235 -20.29 -9.93 6.85
CA TRP A 235 -21.46 -9.42 7.56
C TRP A 235 -22.74 -10.23 7.29
N ARG A 236 -22.86 -10.94 6.15
CA ARG A 236 -24.01 -11.82 5.89
C ARG A 236 -24.08 -13.00 6.87
N ALA A 237 -22.92 -13.45 7.38
CA ALA A 237 -22.89 -14.50 8.41
C ALA A 237 -23.45 -14.02 9.76
N LEU A 238 -23.51 -12.70 9.99
CA LEU A 238 -24.03 -12.12 11.23
C LEU A 238 -25.54 -11.87 11.19
N TYR A 239 -26.14 -11.79 10.00
CA TYR A 239 -27.55 -11.39 9.83
C TYR A 239 -28.43 -12.37 9.06
N GLY A 240 -27.88 -13.46 8.52
CA GLY A 240 -28.65 -14.50 7.81
C GLY A 240 -28.90 -14.16 6.35
#